data_AF-A0A077KJM9-F1
#
_entry.id   AF-A0A077KJM9-F1
#
_cell.length_a   1.000
_cell.length_b   1.000
_cell.length_c   1.000
_cell.angle_alpha   90.00
_cell.angle_beta   90.00
_cell.angle_gamma   90.00
#
_symmetry.space_group_name_H-M   'P 1'
#
loop_
_entity.id
_entity.type
_entity.pdbx_description
1 polymer ?
#
loop_
_entity_poly.entity_id
_entity_poly.type
_entity_poly.pdbx_seq_one_letter_code
_entity_poly.pdbx_strand_id
1 'polypeptide(L)'
;MQNDNTIDDSIIDVSGNREIPIDFGNIASVPDSQSNTYDPDSWKIGQKYTRKLSLSEAQTKMLDKMSFSGNVFNEIEYCKVQILKQFIRAVEYLFEHCIPVNKSYSTVVDELSEIIVCLRYNYRKDSLNYNYTYESVQTEIFNHILKLCENNVRDVYGIKRKINTDFNYNHPDILHQYNRKVVSKLQAFLTENQHQILDADYKTNIILNENNTNRWKTKFDEIKEDYSNPLAFEREIFRLTEVNIKNPSADAIFFEASKFVAEHDKTCALKLYIHYLDKDLNSPKFDQRQLNKTVQKSLFSTKEQLSDFEKILSEFITDRNLDNAIEKANLLYAPKRKRITIDPEAIKNIQALDSETAGILGQILNEEESEDSVNAEEVSNQQEVTITIPQIQESHSSKYLDELNLSAIQKEILDLFEKQSFNILQADFEEFIKTKGLFMGSTIDSINESCYETLDDILVEEEDEYFIINTNYYKKLLNND
;
A
#
# COMPACT_ATOMS: atom_id res chain seq x y z
N MET A 1 25.35 43.02 83.56
CA MET A 1 24.72 42.79 82.25
C MET A 1 25.81 42.24 81.35
N GLN A 2 26.08 40.94 81.45
CA GLN A 2 25.46 39.85 80.67
C GLN A 2 25.77 39.95 79.17
N ASN A 3 26.48 38.91 78.74
CA ASN A 3 26.92 38.52 77.40
C ASN A 3 25.84 38.64 76.32
N ASP A 4 26.27 38.80 75.08
CA ASP A 4 26.13 37.75 74.07
C ASP A 4 27.06 38.03 72.87
N ASN A 5 28.22 37.35 72.87
CA ASN A 5 28.98 37.10 71.66
C ASN A 5 28.55 35.72 71.16
N THR A 6 27.67 35.71 70.17
CA THR A 6 27.29 34.54 69.40
C THR A 6 28.51 34.03 68.63
N ILE A 7 29.00 32.85 69.03
CA ILE A 7 29.95 32.07 68.25
C ILE A 7 29.13 31.34 67.18
N ASP A 8 29.54 31.50 65.93
CA ASP A 8 28.94 30.87 64.75
C ASP A 8 29.33 29.38 64.70
N ASP A 9 28.36 28.49 64.94
CA ASP A 9 28.51 27.02 64.94
C ASP A 9 28.69 26.40 63.54
N SER A 10 28.94 27.21 62.51
CA SER A 10 29.13 26.72 61.13
C SER A 10 30.57 26.35 60.76
N ILE A 11 31.55 26.53 61.65
CA ILE A 11 32.95 26.17 61.41
C ILE A 11 33.27 24.82 62.06
N ILE A 12 33.29 23.76 61.25
CA ILE A 12 33.76 22.43 61.68
C ILE A 12 35.29 22.42 61.60
N ASP A 13 35.95 22.39 62.76
CA ASP A 13 37.40 22.16 62.88
C ASP A 13 37.75 20.70 62.54
N VAL A 14 38.38 20.49 61.38
CA VAL A 14 38.82 19.17 60.87
C VAL A 14 40.30 18.90 61.12
N SER A 15 40.99 19.71 61.93
CA SER A 15 42.43 19.56 62.19
C SER A 15 42.83 18.27 62.94
N GLY A 16 41.87 17.46 63.40
CA GLY A 16 42.10 16.22 64.15
C GLY A 16 41.77 14.89 63.45
N ASN A 17 41.17 14.89 62.25
CA ASN A 17 40.74 13.63 61.63
C ASN A 17 41.84 13.04 60.73
N ARG A 18 42.47 11.96 61.20
CA ARG A 18 43.39 11.13 60.42
C ARG A 18 42.64 10.55 59.21
N GLU A 19 43.26 10.64 58.03
CA GLU A 19 42.76 10.06 56.78
C GLU A 19 42.39 8.58 56.98
N ILE A 20 41.11 8.26 56.78
CA ILE A 20 40.65 6.88 56.67
C ILE A 20 40.82 6.50 55.20
N PRO A 21 41.72 5.56 54.84
CA PRO A 21 41.87 5.14 53.46
C PRO A 21 40.57 4.47 53.00
N ILE A 22 40.06 4.90 51.85
CA ILE A 22 38.92 4.25 51.21
C ILE A 22 39.42 2.92 50.64
N ASP A 23 38.98 1.82 51.25
CA ASP A 23 39.26 0.45 50.81
C ASP A 23 38.37 0.10 49.61
N PHE A 24 38.93 0.21 48.41
CA PHE A 24 38.29 -0.31 47.19
C PHE A 24 38.51 -1.82 47.13
N GLY A 25 37.63 -2.54 47.82
CA GLY A 25 37.69 -3.98 48.03
C GLY A 25 38.26 -4.77 46.85
N ASN A 26 39.39 -5.41 47.12
CA ASN A 26 40.04 -6.37 46.24
C ASN A 26 39.23 -7.67 46.27
N ILE A 27 38.34 -7.89 45.31
CA ILE A 27 37.66 -9.18 45.14
C ILE A 27 38.13 -9.83 43.85
N ALA A 28 38.78 -10.96 44.08
CA ALA A 28 39.30 -11.97 43.18
C ALA A 28 38.63 -12.10 41.79
N SER A 29 39.50 -12.40 40.82
CA SER A 29 39.23 -12.92 39.48
C SER A 29 38.01 -13.86 39.41
N VAL A 30 36.95 -13.36 38.80
CA VAL A 30 35.84 -14.13 38.23
C VAL A 30 36.15 -14.37 36.74
N PRO A 31 35.89 -15.56 36.16
CA PRO A 31 36.35 -15.90 34.81
C PRO A 31 35.53 -15.19 33.73
N ASP A 32 36.24 -14.64 32.73
CA ASP A 32 35.78 -14.21 31.40
C ASP A 32 34.31 -13.78 31.27
N SER A 33 33.99 -12.60 31.79
CA SER A 33 32.95 -11.75 31.19
C SER A 33 33.63 -10.87 30.14
N GLN A 34 33.32 -11.12 28.87
CA GLN A 34 33.74 -10.27 27.76
C GLN A 34 33.46 -8.81 28.10
N SER A 35 34.51 -8.03 28.31
CA SER A 35 34.41 -6.58 28.42
C SER A 35 33.89 -6.07 27.07
N ASN A 36 32.59 -5.77 27.02
CA ASN A 36 32.03 -4.92 25.99
C ASN A 36 32.71 -3.56 26.14
N THR A 37 33.83 -3.41 25.46
CA THR A 37 34.59 -2.17 25.38
C THR A 37 33.70 -1.25 24.56
N TYR A 38 32.94 -0.38 25.24
CA TYR A 38 32.08 0.59 24.60
C TYR A 38 32.97 1.55 23.83
N ASP A 39 33.03 1.39 22.50
CA ASP A 39 33.71 2.32 21.60
C ASP A 39 32.82 3.56 21.42
N PRO A 40 33.22 4.75 21.92
CA PRO A 40 32.44 5.99 21.82
C PRO A 40 32.18 6.43 20.38
N ASP A 41 32.94 5.91 19.41
CA ASP A 41 32.84 6.25 17.99
C ASP A 41 32.03 5.21 17.19
N SER A 42 31.48 4.19 17.85
CA SER A 42 30.69 3.11 17.21
C SER A 42 29.42 3.58 16.49
N TRP A 43 28.91 4.78 16.82
CA TRP A 43 27.75 5.39 16.16
C TRP A 43 28.08 6.09 14.84
N LYS A 44 29.36 6.42 14.58
CA LYS A 44 29.77 7.11 13.35
C LYS A 44 29.62 6.19 12.15
N ILE A 45 29.22 6.76 11.01
CA ILE A 45 28.79 6.00 9.83
C ILE A 45 29.93 5.18 9.24
N GLY A 46 31.10 5.78 9.08
CA GLY A 46 32.29 5.09 8.58
C GLY A 46 32.61 3.89 9.46
N GLN A 47 32.74 4.08 10.78
CA GLN A 47 33.01 2.97 11.72
C GLN A 47 31.95 1.87 11.64
N LYS A 48 30.66 2.24 11.65
CA LYS A 48 29.54 1.30 11.58
C LYS A 48 29.55 0.45 10.30
N TYR A 49 29.91 1.04 9.16
CA TYR A 49 29.85 0.36 7.85
C TYR A 49 31.21 -0.11 7.33
N THR A 50 32.32 0.12 8.04
CA THR A 50 33.69 -0.26 7.61
C THR A 50 33.77 -1.71 7.16
N ARG A 51 33.28 -2.64 7.97
CA ARG A 51 33.32 -4.08 7.63
C ARG A 51 32.35 -4.45 6.51
N LYS A 52 31.14 -3.86 6.47
CA LYS A 52 30.10 -4.20 5.49
C LYS A 52 30.42 -3.68 4.08
N LEU A 53 31.11 -2.54 4.00
CA LEU A 53 31.47 -1.89 2.75
C LEU A 53 32.94 -2.10 2.36
N SER A 54 33.74 -2.77 3.19
CA SER A 54 35.19 -2.96 3.00
C SER A 54 35.91 -1.61 2.76
N LEU A 55 35.62 -0.64 3.63
CA LEU A 55 36.12 0.73 3.49
C LEU A 55 37.62 0.83 3.76
N SER A 56 38.30 1.70 3.01
CA SER A 56 39.64 2.17 3.36
C SER A 56 39.60 3.17 4.52
N GLU A 57 40.74 3.37 5.21
CA GLU A 57 40.83 4.34 6.32
C GLU A 57 40.42 5.76 5.89
N ALA A 58 40.76 6.16 4.66
CA ALA A 58 40.36 7.45 4.10
C ALA A 58 38.84 7.56 3.89
N GLN A 59 38.22 6.50 3.35
CA GLN A 59 36.77 6.44 3.16
C GLN A 59 36.03 6.43 4.50
N THR A 60 36.53 5.69 5.50
CA THR A 60 35.97 5.67 6.85
C THR A 60 35.98 7.07 7.47
N LYS A 61 37.13 7.77 7.45
CA LYS A 61 37.25 9.14 7.97
C LYS A 61 36.32 10.12 7.24
N MET A 62 36.17 9.98 5.92
CA MET A 62 35.24 10.81 5.14
C MET A 62 33.78 10.57 5.56
N LEU A 63 33.36 9.30 5.65
CA LEU A 63 31.99 8.96 6.05
C LEU A 63 31.68 9.35 7.50
N ASP A 64 32.65 9.27 8.40
CA ASP A 64 32.51 9.66 9.81
C ASP A 64 32.30 11.17 9.99
N LYS A 65 32.77 12.01 9.05
CA LYS A 65 32.55 13.45 9.06
C LYS A 65 31.14 13.85 8.55
N MET A 66 30.46 12.97 7.84
CA MET A 66 29.18 13.29 7.21
C MET A 66 27.98 13.14 8.15
N SER A 67 26.95 13.93 7.86
CA SER A 67 25.66 13.84 8.56
C SER A 67 24.65 13.18 7.64
N PHE A 68 24.25 11.95 7.97
CA PHE A 68 23.25 11.22 7.20
C PHE A 68 21.91 11.24 7.95
N SER A 69 21.12 12.28 7.68
CA SER A 69 19.78 12.44 8.25
C SER A 69 18.88 11.26 7.92
N GLY A 70 18.25 10.67 8.93
CA GLY A 70 17.30 9.57 8.77
C GLY A 70 16.05 9.98 7.99
N ASN A 71 15.60 9.09 7.10
CA ASN A 71 14.30 9.15 6.46
C ASN A 71 13.79 7.73 6.20
N VAL A 72 12.49 7.58 5.92
CA VAL A 72 11.84 6.26 5.72
C VAL A 72 12.58 5.34 4.74
N PHE A 73 13.25 5.90 3.73
CA PHE A 73 13.99 5.10 2.74
C PHE A 73 15.37 4.69 3.24
N ASN A 74 16.12 5.60 3.85
CA ASN A 74 17.49 5.32 4.31
C ASN A 74 17.55 4.70 5.72
N GLU A 75 16.41 4.61 6.43
CA GLU A 75 16.25 3.78 7.62
C GLU A 75 16.27 2.28 7.28
N ILE A 76 15.90 1.93 6.03
CA ILE A 76 16.06 0.58 5.52
C ILE A 76 17.54 0.31 5.30
N GLU A 77 18.13 -0.57 6.12
CA GLU A 77 19.57 -0.86 6.12
C GLU A 77 20.11 -1.22 4.74
N TYR A 78 19.38 -2.01 3.95
CA TYR A 78 19.79 -2.38 2.59
C TYR A 78 19.87 -1.16 1.67
N CYS A 79 18.86 -0.30 1.68
CA CYS A 79 18.85 0.95 0.91
C CYS A 79 20.00 1.85 1.36
N LYS A 80 20.23 1.99 2.67
CA LYS A 80 21.33 2.78 3.22
C LYS A 80 22.69 2.32 2.71
N VAL A 81 22.93 1.01 2.73
CA VAL A 81 24.17 0.40 2.22
C VAL A 81 24.35 0.71 0.73
N GLN A 82 23.29 0.64 -0.08
CA GLN A 82 23.37 0.90 -1.52
C GLN A 82 23.62 2.38 -1.82
N ILE A 83 23.02 3.29 -1.05
CA ILE A 83 23.30 4.73 -1.12
C ILE A 83 24.78 5.00 -0.82
N LEU A 84 25.32 4.40 0.26
CA LEU A 84 26.73 4.57 0.63
C LEU A 84 27.69 4.00 -0.42
N LYS A 85 27.38 2.83 -1.01
CA LYS A 85 28.16 2.27 -2.13
C LYS A 85 28.15 3.21 -3.33
N GLN A 86 26.98 3.71 -3.71
CA GLN A 86 26.86 4.65 -4.83
C GLN A 86 27.63 5.95 -4.56
N PHE A 87 27.59 6.45 -3.32
CA PHE A 87 28.33 7.62 -2.89
C PHE A 87 29.85 7.43 -2.99
N ILE A 88 30.38 6.30 -2.53
CA ILE A 88 31.81 6.00 -2.62
C ILE A 88 32.26 5.98 -4.08
N ARG A 89 31.53 5.28 -4.95
CA ARG A 89 31.80 5.26 -6.40
C ARG A 89 31.74 6.65 -7.03
N ALA A 90 30.76 7.46 -6.62
CA ALA A 90 30.63 8.85 -7.07
C ALA A 90 31.83 9.71 -6.67
N VAL A 91 32.31 9.59 -5.44
CA VAL A 91 33.49 10.34 -4.97
C VAL A 91 34.77 9.89 -5.68
N GLU A 92 34.96 8.57 -5.85
CA GLU A 92 36.07 8.02 -6.62
C GLU A 92 36.07 8.54 -8.06
N TYR A 93 34.91 8.50 -8.73
CA TYR A 93 34.75 9.06 -10.06
C TYR A 93 35.10 10.56 -10.12
N LEU A 94 34.64 11.36 -9.13
CA LEU A 94 34.97 12.77 -9.07
C LEU A 94 36.48 12.99 -8.92
N PHE A 95 37.17 12.23 -8.08
CA PHE A 95 38.61 12.37 -7.88
C PHE A 95 39.43 11.95 -9.10
N GLU A 96 38.97 10.97 -9.86
CA GLU A 96 39.65 10.49 -11.08
C GLU A 96 39.37 11.37 -12.31
N HIS A 97 38.12 11.82 -12.49
CA HIS A 97 37.65 12.43 -13.76
C HIS A 97 37.38 13.94 -13.66
N CYS A 98 37.34 14.48 -12.44
CA CYS A 98 37.15 15.91 -12.21
C CYS A 98 38.45 16.50 -11.65
N ILE A 99 39.28 17.02 -12.56
CA ILE A 99 40.55 17.66 -12.24
C ILE A 99 40.29 19.15 -11.91
N PRO A 100 40.86 19.68 -10.82
CA PRO A 100 40.74 21.09 -10.49
C PRO A 100 41.42 21.97 -11.54
N VAL A 101 40.88 23.18 -11.75
CA VAL A 101 41.47 24.11 -12.73
C VAL A 101 42.83 24.60 -12.25
N ASN A 102 42.93 24.85 -10.95
CA ASN A 102 44.21 25.07 -10.28
C ASN A 102 44.78 23.75 -9.75
N LYS A 103 45.85 23.25 -10.39
CA LYS A 103 46.57 22.02 -10.01
C LYS A 103 47.21 22.05 -8.61
N SER A 104 47.14 23.18 -7.91
CA SER A 104 47.58 23.28 -6.52
C SER A 104 46.63 22.58 -5.55
N TYR A 105 45.38 22.33 -5.95
CA TYR A 105 44.41 21.55 -5.16
C TYR A 105 44.50 20.08 -5.53
N SER A 106 44.39 19.20 -4.52
CA SER A 106 44.34 17.76 -4.70
C SER A 106 43.05 17.29 -5.37
N THR A 107 41.92 17.91 -5.03
CA THR A 107 40.60 17.51 -5.54
C THR A 107 39.76 18.71 -5.97
N VAL A 108 38.75 18.48 -6.81
CA VAL A 108 37.76 19.52 -7.17
C VAL A 108 36.93 19.98 -5.96
N VAL A 109 36.73 19.10 -4.97
CA VAL A 109 36.05 19.48 -3.72
C VAL A 109 36.90 20.50 -2.96
N ASP A 110 38.23 20.31 -2.91
CA ASP A 110 39.13 21.24 -2.23
C ASP A 110 39.15 22.64 -2.88
N GLU A 111 39.14 22.68 -4.21
CA GLU A 111 39.06 23.93 -4.98
C GLU A 111 37.73 24.65 -4.75
N LEU A 112 36.61 23.91 -4.73
CA LEU A 112 35.29 24.48 -4.51
C LEU A 112 35.10 24.97 -3.08
N SER A 113 35.63 24.24 -2.09
CA SER A 113 35.61 24.69 -0.70
C SER A 113 36.35 26.01 -0.52
N GLU A 114 37.50 26.20 -1.18
CA GLU A 114 38.19 27.50 -1.17
C GLU A 114 37.31 28.60 -1.75
N ILE A 115 36.77 28.38 -2.96
CA ILE A 115 35.93 29.36 -3.65
C ILE A 115 34.76 29.77 -2.76
N ILE A 116 34.13 28.81 -2.08
CA ILE A 116 33.01 29.07 -1.17
C ILE A 116 33.49 29.87 0.05
N VAL A 117 34.57 29.46 0.72
CA VAL A 117 35.07 30.15 1.92
C VAL A 117 35.47 31.59 1.59
N CYS A 118 36.16 31.82 0.48
CA CYS A 118 36.58 33.14 0.05
C CYS A 118 35.40 34.02 -0.38
N LEU A 119 34.47 33.51 -1.21
CA LEU A 119 33.37 34.32 -1.72
C LEU A 119 32.24 34.53 -0.72
N ARG A 120 31.93 33.53 0.13
CA ARG A 120 30.79 33.58 1.06
C ARG A 120 31.17 34.17 2.41
N TYR A 121 32.34 33.84 2.94
CA TYR A 121 32.74 34.19 4.30
C TYR A 121 33.89 35.21 4.36
N ASN A 122 34.60 35.42 3.25
CA ASN A 122 35.73 36.35 3.14
C ASN A 122 36.81 36.12 4.21
N TYR A 123 37.04 34.86 4.58
CA TYR A 123 38.06 34.50 5.55
C TYR A 123 39.45 34.46 4.93
N ARG A 124 40.43 34.93 5.69
CA ARG A 124 41.84 34.83 5.30
C ARG A 124 42.30 33.39 5.40
N LYS A 125 43.06 32.96 4.40
CA LYS A 125 43.68 31.64 4.35
C LYS A 125 44.46 31.37 5.64
N ASP A 126 44.36 30.13 6.12
CA ASP A 126 45.01 29.61 7.34
C ASP A 126 44.58 30.26 8.66
N SER A 127 43.53 31.09 8.68
CA SER A 127 42.91 31.50 9.94
C SER A 127 42.15 30.33 10.59
N LEU A 128 41.97 30.37 11.91
CA LEU A 128 41.25 29.31 12.63
C LEU A 128 39.81 29.14 12.10
N ASN A 129 39.13 30.26 11.82
CA ASN A 129 37.80 30.27 11.20
C ASN A 129 37.83 29.72 9.78
N TYR A 130 38.87 30.02 9.01
CA TYR A 130 39.05 29.46 7.67
C TYR A 130 39.14 27.93 7.73
N ASN A 131 40.00 27.36 8.57
CA ASN A 131 40.17 25.90 8.64
C ASN A 131 38.87 25.19 9.07
N TYR A 132 38.20 25.72 10.09
CA TYR A 132 36.93 25.16 10.56
C TYR A 132 35.83 25.23 9.48
N THR A 133 35.66 26.39 8.86
CA THR A 133 34.64 26.57 7.81
C THR A 133 34.99 25.78 6.56
N TYR A 134 36.27 25.65 6.22
CA TYR A 134 36.72 24.84 5.09
C TYR A 134 36.32 23.37 5.23
N GLU A 135 36.57 22.74 6.39
CA GLU A 135 36.14 21.37 6.66
C GLU A 135 34.60 21.24 6.69
N SER A 136 33.90 22.25 7.23
CA SER A 136 32.44 22.29 7.24
C SER A 136 31.87 22.35 5.82
N VAL A 137 32.42 23.20 4.95
CA VAL A 137 32.00 23.30 3.54
C VAL A 137 32.26 22.01 2.77
N GLN A 138 33.41 21.36 2.97
CA GLN A 138 33.68 20.05 2.37
C GLN A 138 32.59 19.03 2.77
N THR A 139 32.22 19.01 4.04
CA THR A 139 31.18 18.14 4.57
C THR A 139 29.81 18.44 3.94
N GLU A 140 29.47 19.71 3.73
CA GLU A 140 28.24 20.11 3.05
C GLU A 140 28.21 19.71 1.57
N ILE A 141 29.34 19.83 0.86
CA ILE A 141 29.47 19.34 -0.52
C ILE A 141 29.24 17.83 -0.57
N PHE A 142 29.89 17.06 0.31
CA PHE A 142 29.70 15.61 0.35
C PHE A 142 28.29 15.21 0.74
N ASN A 143 27.65 15.89 1.69
CA ASN A 143 26.25 15.66 2.03
C ASN A 143 25.32 15.96 0.83
N HIS A 144 25.62 16.97 0.02
CA HIS A 144 24.85 17.24 -1.20
C HIS A 144 25.02 16.12 -2.24
N ILE A 145 26.25 15.66 -2.47
CA ILE A 145 26.55 14.52 -3.34
C ILE A 145 25.84 13.25 -2.84
N LEU A 146 25.81 13.01 -1.53
CA LEU A 146 25.09 11.89 -0.92
C LEU A 146 23.59 11.96 -1.21
N LYS A 147 22.98 13.16 -1.17
CA LYS A 147 21.56 13.34 -1.54
C LYS A 147 21.30 13.03 -3.02
N LEU A 148 22.21 13.41 -3.91
CA LEU A 148 22.13 13.04 -5.34
C LEU A 148 22.21 11.51 -5.52
N CYS A 149 23.10 10.85 -4.78
CA CYS A 149 23.21 9.39 -4.78
C CYS A 149 21.94 8.73 -4.23
N GLU A 150 21.35 9.25 -3.16
CA GLU A 150 20.08 8.74 -2.62
C GLU A 150 18.95 8.81 -3.65
N ASN A 151 18.80 9.95 -4.33
CA ASN A 151 17.79 10.08 -5.38
C ASN A 151 18.04 9.11 -6.56
N ASN A 152 19.29 8.85 -6.91
CA ASN A 152 19.62 7.87 -7.93
C ASN A 152 19.23 6.44 -7.52
N VAL A 153 19.51 6.04 -6.27
CA VAL A 153 19.09 4.72 -5.77
C VAL A 153 17.56 4.62 -5.67
N ARG A 154 16.88 5.71 -5.27
CA ARG A 154 15.40 5.79 -5.29
C ARG A 154 14.84 5.56 -6.70
N ASP A 155 15.46 6.15 -7.72
CA ASP A 155 15.05 5.98 -9.12
C ASP A 155 15.18 4.50 -9.55
N VAL A 156 16.32 3.84 -9.26
CA VAL A 156 16.52 2.41 -9.57
C VAL A 156 15.48 1.53 -8.87
N TYR A 157 15.11 1.87 -7.64
CA TYR A 157 14.07 1.13 -6.91
C TYR A 157 12.65 1.58 -7.21
N GLY A 158 12.42 2.44 -8.21
CA GLY A 158 11.07 2.82 -8.65
C GLY A 158 10.33 3.76 -7.68
N ILE A 159 11.05 4.52 -6.86
CA ILE A 159 10.48 5.45 -5.88
C ILE A 159 10.39 6.84 -6.51
N LYS A 160 9.17 7.26 -6.85
CA LYS A 160 8.90 8.57 -7.48
C LYS A 160 9.19 9.77 -6.57
N ARG A 161 9.06 9.62 -5.25
CA ARG A 161 9.30 10.71 -4.29
C ARG A 161 10.80 10.90 -4.08
N LYS A 162 11.31 12.04 -4.54
CA LYS A 162 12.70 12.48 -4.40
C LYS A 162 12.89 13.36 -3.17
N ILE A 163 14.11 13.37 -2.62
CA ILE A 163 14.52 14.31 -1.58
C ILE A 163 15.00 15.61 -2.20
N ASN A 164 14.93 16.70 -1.44
CA ASN A 164 15.41 18.01 -1.87
C ASN A 164 16.95 18.00 -2.02
N THR A 165 17.42 18.35 -3.22
CA THR A 165 18.84 18.49 -3.59
C THR A 165 19.26 19.93 -3.82
N ASP A 166 18.60 20.90 -3.17
CA ASP A 166 19.02 22.29 -3.15
C ASP A 166 20.40 22.41 -2.48
N PHE A 167 21.26 23.22 -3.08
CA PHE A 167 22.57 23.51 -2.54
C PHE A 167 22.49 24.77 -1.67
N ASN A 168 23.11 24.72 -0.48
CA ASN A 168 22.98 25.80 0.52
C ASN A 168 23.59 27.15 0.07
N TYR A 169 24.40 27.16 -0.99
CA TYR A 169 25.14 28.33 -1.44
C TYR A 169 24.49 28.95 -2.68
N ASN A 170 23.81 30.07 -2.49
CA ASN A 170 23.03 30.74 -3.55
C ASN A 170 23.85 31.73 -4.41
N HIS A 171 25.16 31.86 -4.19
CA HIS A 171 25.96 32.80 -4.97
C HIS A 171 26.08 32.31 -6.43
N PRO A 172 25.79 33.15 -7.45
CA PRO A 172 25.77 32.72 -8.85
C PRO A 172 27.07 32.05 -9.31
N ASP A 173 28.23 32.62 -8.96
CA ASP A 173 29.53 32.04 -9.34
C ASP A 173 29.80 30.70 -8.68
N ILE A 174 29.40 30.53 -7.42
CA ILE A 174 29.54 29.26 -6.69
C ILE A 174 28.66 28.21 -7.37
N LEU A 175 27.39 28.53 -7.62
CA LEU A 175 26.45 27.62 -8.28
C LEU A 175 26.92 27.24 -9.69
N HIS A 176 27.38 28.21 -10.48
CA HIS A 176 27.87 27.95 -11.82
C HIS A 176 29.09 27.02 -11.81
N GLN A 177 30.08 27.28 -10.95
CA GLN A 177 31.26 26.41 -10.83
C GLN A 177 30.89 25.02 -10.29
N TYR A 178 30.03 24.95 -9.28
CA TYR A 178 29.58 23.70 -8.68
C TYR A 178 28.81 22.84 -9.69
N ASN A 179 27.84 23.42 -10.40
CA ASN A 179 27.05 22.71 -11.39
C ASN A 179 27.91 22.20 -12.55
N ARG A 180 28.80 23.04 -13.06
CA ARG A 180 29.68 22.69 -14.19
C ARG A 180 30.72 21.64 -13.82
N LYS A 181 31.34 21.75 -12.63
CA LYS A 181 32.47 20.88 -12.24
C LYS A 181 32.03 19.58 -11.56
N VAL A 182 30.91 19.60 -10.84
CA VAL A 182 30.43 18.46 -10.03
C VAL A 182 29.09 17.96 -10.53
N VAL A 183 28.02 18.74 -10.44
CA VAL A 183 26.64 18.22 -10.63
C VAL A 183 26.42 17.64 -12.01
N SER A 184 26.79 18.35 -13.09
CA SER A 184 26.57 17.90 -14.46
C SER A 184 27.33 16.60 -14.78
N LYS A 185 28.59 16.51 -14.34
CA LYS A 185 29.41 15.31 -14.52
C LYS A 185 28.90 14.14 -13.68
N LEU A 186 28.48 14.43 -12.45
CA LEU A 186 27.98 13.43 -11.54
C LEU A 186 26.61 12.90 -11.98
N GLN A 187 25.72 13.73 -12.50
CA GLN A 187 24.42 13.29 -13.02
C GLN A 187 24.56 12.31 -14.20
N ALA A 188 25.49 12.58 -15.12
CA ALA A 188 25.82 11.65 -16.20
C ALA A 188 26.34 10.31 -15.64
N PHE A 189 27.34 10.37 -14.76
CA PHE A 189 27.89 9.19 -14.10
C PHE A 189 26.85 8.38 -13.32
N LEU A 190 26.01 9.04 -12.53
CA LEU A 190 24.98 8.38 -11.72
C LEU A 190 23.96 7.65 -12.60
N THR A 191 23.62 8.21 -13.76
CA THR A 191 22.70 7.57 -14.72
C THR A 191 23.36 6.35 -15.36
N GLU A 192 24.60 6.48 -15.82
CA GLU A 192 25.35 5.38 -16.42
C GLU A 192 25.62 4.25 -15.42
N ASN A 193 25.90 4.58 -14.16
CA ASN A 193 26.29 3.64 -13.11
C ASN A 193 25.12 2.90 -12.46
N GLN A 194 23.86 3.17 -12.86
CA GLN A 194 22.67 2.53 -12.27
C GLN A 194 22.73 0.99 -12.32
N HIS A 195 23.31 0.41 -13.36
CA HIS A 195 23.48 -1.04 -13.51
C HIS A 195 24.37 -1.68 -12.42
N GLN A 196 25.16 -0.89 -11.68
CA GLN A 196 25.99 -1.38 -10.57
C GLN A 196 25.28 -1.30 -9.21
N ILE A 197 24.06 -0.76 -9.17
CA ILE A 197 23.20 -0.82 -7.98
C ILE A 197 22.55 -2.19 -7.98
N LEU A 198 22.74 -2.95 -6.89
CA LEU A 198 22.15 -4.28 -6.79
C LEU A 198 20.65 -4.16 -6.60
N ASP A 199 19.89 -5.08 -7.21
CA ASP A 199 18.46 -5.18 -6.96
C ASP A 199 18.16 -5.36 -5.46
N ALA A 200 17.00 -4.86 -5.05
CA ALA A 200 16.52 -5.03 -3.68
C ALA A 200 16.30 -6.52 -3.37
N ASP A 201 16.71 -6.96 -2.18
CA ASP A 201 16.43 -8.32 -1.74
C ASP A 201 14.92 -8.52 -1.46
N TYR A 202 14.50 -9.77 -1.28
CA TYR A 202 13.09 -10.11 -1.06
C TYR A 202 12.48 -9.34 0.13
N LYS A 203 13.22 -9.25 1.25
CA LYS A 203 12.77 -8.56 2.46
C LYS A 203 12.64 -7.05 2.26
N THR A 204 13.60 -6.44 1.57
CA THR A 204 13.60 -5.02 1.26
C THR A 204 12.46 -4.68 0.32
N ASN A 205 12.17 -5.51 -0.70
CA ASN A 205 11.03 -5.29 -1.58
C ASN A 205 9.69 -5.25 -0.81
N ILE A 206 9.49 -6.12 0.19
CA ILE A 206 8.30 -6.08 1.05
C ILE A 206 8.18 -4.73 1.75
N ILE A 207 9.26 -4.26 2.39
CA ILE A 207 9.26 -2.97 3.11
C ILE A 207 9.06 -1.79 2.16
N LEU A 208 9.66 -1.84 0.96
CA LEU A 208 9.50 -0.80 -0.05
C LEU A 208 8.06 -0.71 -0.57
N ASN A 209 7.41 -1.85 -0.78
CA ASN A 209 6.03 -1.92 -1.26
C ASN A 209 5.01 -1.59 -0.15
N GLU A 210 5.32 -1.88 1.11
CA GLU A 210 4.55 -1.44 2.28
C GLU A 210 4.50 0.10 2.36
N ASN A 211 5.65 0.76 2.17
CA ASN A 211 5.75 2.22 2.21
C ASN A 211 5.25 2.93 0.94
N ASN A 212 5.23 2.25 -0.20
CA ASN A 212 4.84 2.82 -1.48
C ASN A 212 3.87 1.90 -2.23
N THR A 213 2.59 2.10 -1.94
CA THR A 213 1.50 1.21 -2.37
C THR A 213 1.30 1.10 -3.88
N ASN A 214 1.80 2.06 -4.66
CA ASN A 214 1.69 2.09 -6.12
C ASN A 214 2.94 1.59 -6.85
N ARG A 215 4.01 1.22 -6.14
CA ARG A 215 5.29 0.79 -6.74
C ARG A 215 5.15 -0.44 -7.64
N TRP A 216 4.27 -1.37 -7.28
CA TRP A 216 4.04 -2.59 -8.04
C TRP A 216 3.57 -2.35 -9.48
N LYS A 217 2.95 -1.20 -9.78
CA LYS A 217 2.41 -0.90 -11.12
C LYS A 217 3.48 -0.94 -12.21
N THR A 218 4.65 -0.36 -11.96
CA THR A 218 5.75 -0.39 -12.94
C THR A 218 6.22 -1.82 -13.21
N LYS A 219 6.37 -2.63 -12.16
CA LYS A 219 6.74 -4.05 -12.30
C LYS A 219 5.64 -4.86 -12.99
N PHE A 220 4.38 -4.52 -12.74
CA PHE A 220 3.25 -5.17 -13.38
C PHE A 220 3.15 -4.81 -14.87
N ASP A 221 3.45 -3.57 -15.26
CA ASP A 221 3.51 -3.15 -16.65
C ASP A 221 4.65 -3.88 -17.40
N GLU A 222 5.83 -4.04 -16.78
CA GLU A 222 6.92 -4.88 -17.32
C GLU A 222 6.45 -6.33 -17.56
N ILE A 223 5.73 -6.93 -16.59
CA ILE A 223 5.20 -8.31 -16.72
C ILE A 223 4.17 -8.43 -17.85
N LYS A 224 3.40 -7.36 -18.13
CA LYS A 224 2.46 -7.34 -19.27
C LYS A 224 3.19 -7.28 -20.61
N GLU A 225 4.25 -6.48 -20.71
CA GLU A 225 5.04 -6.36 -21.93
C GLU A 225 5.76 -7.67 -22.27
N ASP A 226 6.23 -8.40 -21.26
CA ASP A 226 6.90 -9.70 -21.40
C ASP A 226 5.91 -10.90 -21.51
N TYR A 227 4.61 -10.64 -21.69
CA TYR A 227 3.59 -11.68 -21.73
C TYR A 227 3.86 -12.70 -22.86
N SER A 228 4.21 -13.92 -22.46
CA SER A 228 4.52 -15.01 -23.39
C SER A 228 3.59 -16.23 -23.21
N ASN A 229 3.27 -16.58 -21.97
CA ASN A 229 2.49 -17.77 -21.63
C ASN A 229 1.63 -17.49 -20.37
N PRO A 230 0.34 -17.88 -20.34
CA PRO A 230 -0.53 -17.78 -19.17
C PRO A 230 0.10 -18.32 -17.86
N LEU A 231 0.74 -19.48 -17.88
CA LEU A 231 1.35 -20.09 -16.68
C LEU A 231 2.55 -19.32 -16.16
N ALA A 232 3.38 -18.79 -17.07
CA ALA A 232 4.52 -17.97 -16.70
C ALA A 232 4.07 -16.64 -16.11
N PHE A 233 3.05 -16.02 -16.72
CA PHE A 233 2.42 -14.80 -16.22
C PHE A 233 1.83 -15.02 -14.83
N GLU A 234 1.03 -16.07 -14.63
CA GLU A 234 0.46 -16.42 -13.32
C GLU A 234 1.56 -16.49 -12.24
N ARG A 235 2.65 -17.22 -12.50
CA ARG A 235 3.77 -17.34 -11.56
C ARG A 235 4.43 -15.99 -11.24
N GLU A 236 4.64 -15.13 -12.22
CA GLU A 236 5.23 -13.80 -11.96
C GLU A 236 4.26 -12.88 -11.20
N ILE A 237 2.94 -12.99 -11.43
CA ILE A 237 1.94 -12.27 -10.63
C ILE A 237 1.96 -12.75 -9.18
N PHE A 238 2.04 -14.05 -8.92
CA PHE A 238 2.17 -14.56 -7.56
C PHE A 238 3.43 -14.04 -6.86
N ARG A 239 4.58 -14.05 -7.54
CA ARG A 239 5.83 -13.47 -7.01
C ARG A 239 5.69 -11.99 -6.71
N LEU A 240 5.01 -11.24 -7.58
CA LEU A 240 4.75 -9.82 -7.36
C LEU A 240 3.84 -9.61 -6.14
N THR A 241 2.81 -10.43 -5.96
CA THR A 241 1.93 -10.37 -4.78
C THR A 241 2.67 -10.75 -3.50
N GLU A 242 3.55 -11.76 -3.52
CA GLU A 242 4.35 -12.18 -2.37
C GLU A 242 5.20 -11.01 -1.82
N VAL A 243 5.85 -10.26 -2.70
CA VAL A 243 6.60 -9.05 -2.29
C VAL A 243 5.70 -7.86 -1.96
N ASN A 244 4.39 -7.97 -2.15
CA ASN A 244 3.38 -6.97 -1.78
C ASN A 244 2.48 -7.46 -0.62
N ILE A 245 2.86 -8.51 0.12
CA ILE A 245 2.01 -9.09 1.18
C ILE A 245 1.57 -8.10 2.27
N LYS A 246 2.37 -7.06 2.52
CA LYS A 246 2.07 -5.99 3.47
C LYS A 246 1.46 -4.73 2.83
N ASN A 247 1.34 -4.71 1.51
CA ASN A 247 0.76 -3.58 0.78
C ASN A 247 -0.77 -3.67 0.87
N PRO A 248 -1.47 -2.61 1.31
CA PRO A 248 -2.93 -2.57 1.32
C PRO A 248 -3.59 -2.82 -0.03
N SER A 249 -2.86 -2.60 -1.13
CA SER A 249 -3.36 -2.76 -2.51
C SER A 249 -2.88 -4.06 -3.18
N ALA A 250 -2.53 -5.09 -2.41
CA ALA A 250 -2.10 -6.38 -2.95
C ALA A 250 -3.22 -7.11 -3.71
N ASP A 251 -4.46 -6.94 -3.27
CA ASP A 251 -5.69 -7.39 -3.93
C ASP A 251 -5.82 -6.81 -5.34
N ALA A 252 -5.51 -5.52 -5.50
CA ALA A 252 -5.59 -4.82 -6.78
C ALA A 252 -4.66 -5.41 -7.85
N ILE A 253 -3.56 -6.07 -7.45
CA ILE A 253 -2.64 -6.77 -8.36
C ILE A 253 -3.37 -7.92 -9.05
N PHE A 254 -4.04 -8.77 -8.29
CA PHE A 254 -4.80 -9.91 -8.83
C PHE A 254 -5.98 -9.45 -9.68
N PHE A 255 -6.67 -8.39 -9.28
CA PHE A 255 -7.77 -7.82 -10.04
C PHE A 255 -7.30 -7.31 -11.42
N GLU A 256 -6.27 -6.47 -11.46
CA GLU A 256 -5.72 -5.96 -12.72
C GLU A 256 -5.12 -7.08 -13.58
N ALA A 257 -4.50 -8.09 -12.96
CA ALA A 257 -3.99 -9.26 -13.67
C ALA A 257 -5.11 -10.07 -14.33
N SER A 258 -6.21 -10.32 -13.61
CA SER A 258 -7.38 -11.03 -14.13
C SER A 258 -8.00 -10.31 -15.33
N LYS A 259 -8.06 -8.97 -15.27
CA LYS A 259 -8.57 -8.12 -16.35
C LYS A 259 -7.71 -8.22 -17.61
N PHE A 260 -6.39 -8.21 -17.46
CA PHE A 260 -5.46 -8.31 -18.60
C PHE A 260 -5.51 -9.68 -19.27
N VAL A 261 -5.49 -10.76 -18.48
CA VAL A 261 -5.45 -12.13 -19.03
C VAL A 261 -6.79 -12.57 -19.62
N ALA A 262 -7.90 -11.89 -19.30
CA ALA A 262 -9.23 -12.23 -19.80
C ALA A 262 -9.37 -12.22 -21.33
N GLU A 263 -8.49 -11.51 -22.06
CA GLU A 263 -8.45 -11.52 -23.52
C GLU A 263 -7.64 -12.69 -24.10
N HIS A 264 -6.76 -13.30 -23.30
CA HIS A 264 -5.83 -14.35 -23.74
C HIS A 264 -6.20 -15.74 -23.22
N ASP A 265 -6.44 -15.87 -21.91
CA ASP A 265 -6.77 -17.14 -21.26
C ASP A 265 -7.88 -16.95 -20.22
N LYS A 266 -9.05 -17.48 -20.55
CA LYS A 266 -10.25 -17.41 -19.72
C LYS A 266 -10.07 -18.15 -18.40
N THR A 267 -9.41 -19.30 -18.39
CA THR A 267 -9.22 -20.11 -17.18
C THR A 267 -8.27 -19.42 -16.20
N CYS A 268 -7.15 -18.90 -16.70
CA CYS A 268 -6.19 -18.17 -15.89
C CYS A 268 -6.81 -16.88 -15.31
N ALA A 269 -7.62 -16.17 -16.09
CA ALA A 269 -8.31 -14.97 -15.62
C ALA A 269 -9.29 -15.24 -14.47
N LEU A 270 -10.08 -16.32 -14.56
CA LEU A 270 -11.01 -16.70 -13.48
C LEU A 270 -10.27 -17.10 -12.20
N LYS A 271 -9.15 -17.85 -12.31
CA LYS A 271 -8.31 -18.18 -11.14
C LYS A 271 -7.80 -16.94 -10.43
N LEU A 272 -7.21 -16.01 -11.18
CA LEU A 272 -6.68 -14.76 -10.63
C LEU A 272 -7.79 -13.92 -9.97
N TYR A 273 -9.01 -13.95 -10.51
CA TYR A 273 -10.16 -13.28 -9.91
C TYR A 273 -10.60 -13.93 -8.58
N ILE A 274 -10.56 -15.26 -8.47
CA ILE A 274 -10.83 -15.96 -7.20
C ILE A 274 -9.75 -15.61 -6.17
N HIS A 275 -8.48 -15.56 -6.57
CA HIS A 275 -7.39 -15.11 -5.68
C HIS A 275 -7.53 -13.65 -5.25
N TYR A 276 -8.06 -12.77 -6.11
CA TYR A 276 -8.44 -11.42 -5.72
C TYR A 276 -9.49 -11.43 -4.61
N LEU A 277 -10.57 -12.19 -4.76
CA LEU A 277 -11.64 -12.27 -3.77
C LEU A 277 -11.17 -12.89 -2.44
N ASP A 278 -10.29 -13.90 -2.47
CA ASP A 278 -9.67 -14.44 -1.26
C ASP A 278 -8.91 -13.36 -0.47
N LYS A 279 -8.17 -12.49 -1.17
CA LYS A 279 -7.44 -11.39 -0.53
C LYS A 279 -8.35 -10.27 -0.06
N ASP A 280 -9.40 -9.95 -0.81
CA ASP A 280 -10.39 -8.93 -0.45
C ASP A 280 -11.24 -9.37 0.77
N LEU A 281 -11.59 -10.65 0.89
CA LEU A 281 -12.27 -11.22 2.06
C LEU A 281 -11.44 -11.15 3.35
N ASN A 282 -10.11 -11.17 3.21
CA ASN A 282 -9.17 -11.06 4.32
C ASN A 282 -8.74 -9.60 4.61
N SER A 283 -9.18 -8.63 3.78
CA SER A 283 -8.90 -7.21 3.94
C SER A 283 -9.82 -6.57 5.00
N PRO A 284 -9.36 -5.52 5.72
CA PRO A 284 -10.22 -4.77 6.65
C PRO A 284 -11.37 -4.01 5.96
N LYS A 285 -11.29 -3.80 4.65
CA LYS A 285 -12.37 -3.23 3.82
C LYS A 285 -12.62 -4.17 2.66
N PHE A 286 -13.87 -4.60 2.53
CA PHE A 286 -14.33 -5.44 1.45
C PHE A 286 -14.82 -4.54 0.30
N ASP A 287 -13.96 -4.33 -0.70
CA ASP A 287 -14.21 -3.38 -1.80
C ASP A 287 -15.07 -4.02 -2.93
N GLN A 288 -15.15 -5.36 -2.99
CA GLN A 288 -15.99 -6.13 -3.92
C GLN A 288 -15.95 -5.65 -5.39
N ARG A 289 -14.76 -5.45 -5.95
CA ARG A 289 -14.62 -4.94 -7.32
C ARG A 289 -15.10 -5.97 -8.34
N GLN A 290 -16.13 -5.60 -9.07
CA GLN A 290 -16.66 -6.42 -10.15
C GLN A 290 -15.88 -6.19 -11.45
N LEU A 291 -15.68 -7.27 -12.21
CA LEU A 291 -15.12 -7.19 -13.56
C LEU A 291 -16.04 -6.32 -14.44
N ASN A 292 -15.48 -5.47 -15.30
CA ASN A 292 -16.29 -4.60 -16.15
C ASN A 292 -17.09 -5.40 -17.21
N LYS A 293 -18.17 -4.82 -17.74
CA LYS A 293 -19.07 -5.49 -18.71
C LYS A 293 -18.33 -5.99 -19.96
N THR A 294 -17.23 -5.37 -20.36
CA THR A 294 -16.43 -5.78 -21.53
C THR A 294 -15.63 -7.05 -21.24
N VAL A 295 -15.00 -7.12 -20.07
CA VAL A 295 -14.24 -8.30 -19.62
C VAL A 295 -15.17 -9.47 -19.36
N GLN A 296 -16.35 -9.22 -18.79
CA GLN A 296 -17.39 -10.25 -18.61
C GLN A 296 -17.82 -10.87 -19.95
N LYS A 297 -17.98 -10.05 -21.00
CA LYS A 297 -18.29 -10.55 -22.36
C LYS A 297 -17.13 -11.32 -23.00
N SER A 298 -15.88 -10.98 -22.68
CA SER A 298 -14.71 -11.74 -23.14
C SER A 298 -14.66 -13.12 -22.48
N LEU A 299 -14.91 -13.17 -21.17
CA LEU A 299 -14.86 -14.39 -20.38
C LEU A 299 -16.01 -15.34 -20.73
N PHE A 300 -17.26 -14.87 -20.65
CA PHE A 300 -18.43 -15.73 -20.78
C PHE A 300 -19.11 -15.59 -22.14
N SER A 301 -19.27 -16.71 -22.84
CA SER A 301 -19.97 -16.75 -24.12
C SER A 301 -21.45 -17.06 -23.98
N THR A 302 -21.86 -17.72 -22.88
CA THR A 302 -23.27 -18.04 -22.58
C THR A 302 -23.67 -17.53 -21.20
N LYS A 303 -24.97 -17.20 -21.02
CA LYS A 303 -25.52 -16.79 -19.73
C LYS A 303 -25.41 -17.90 -18.66
N GLU A 304 -25.44 -19.17 -19.08
CA GLU A 304 -25.25 -20.31 -18.19
C GLU A 304 -23.87 -20.33 -17.55
N GLN A 305 -22.81 -20.05 -18.33
CA GLN A 305 -21.44 -20.01 -17.80
C GLN A 305 -21.26 -18.90 -16.75
N LEU A 306 -21.95 -17.77 -16.95
CA LEU A 306 -21.95 -16.66 -15.99
C LEU A 306 -22.66 -17.06 -14.70
N SER A 307 -23.88 -17.63 -14.80
CA SER A 307 -24.63 -18.09 -13.62
C SER A 307 -23.91 -19.21 -12.86
N ASP A 308 -23.24 -20.12 -13.57
CA ASP A 308 -22.43 -21.17 -12.94
C ASP A 308 -21.21 -20.58 -12.23
N PHE A 309 -20.57 -19.55 -12.80
CA PHE A 309 -19.47 -18.86 -12.13
C PHE A 309 -19.94 -18.09 -10.90
N GLU A 310 -21.09 -17.40 -10.96
CA GLU A 310 -21.71 -16.76 -9.80
C GLU A 310 -21.99 -17.75 -8.67
N LYS A 311 -22.46 -18.96 -9.00
CA LYS A 311 -22.64 -20.03 -8.02
C LYS A 311 -21.31 -20.42 -7.38
N ILE A 312 -20.26 -20.62 -8.17
CA ILE A 312 -18.91 -20.91 -7.66
C ILE A 312 -18.43 -19.80 -6.73
N LEU A 313 -18.64 -18.53 -7.08
CA LEU A 313 -18.29 -17.40 -6.22
C LEU A 313 -19.10 -17.39 -4.92
N SER A 314 -20.41 -17.64 -4.99
CA SER A 314 -21.28 -17.69 -3.80
C SER A 314 -20.86 -18.81 -2.84
N GLU A 315 -20.59 -20.01 -3.38
CA GLU A 315 -20.07 -21.14 -2.61
C GLU A 315 -18.69 -20.83 -2.02
N PHE A 316 -17.81 -20.14 -2.76
CA PHE A 316 -16.51 -19.74 -2.25
C PHE A 316 -16.61 -18.73 -1.10
N ILE A 317 -17.50 -17.74 -1.20
CA ILE A 317 -17.74 -16.76 -0.13
C ILE A 317 -18.25 -17.45 1.15
N THR A 318 -19.11 -18.47 1.00
CA THR A 318 -19.67 -19.23 2.13
C THR A 318 -18.66 -20.21 2.74
N ASP A 319 -18.01 -21.03 1.92
CA ASP A 319 -17.16 -22.13 2.38
C ASP A 319 -15.70 -21.72 2.63
N ARG A 320 -15.26 -20.58 2.09
CA ARG A 320 -13.87 -20.07 2.10
C ARG A 320 -12.83 -21.09 1.60
N ASN A 321 -13.24 -22.04 0.76
CA ASN A 321 -12.37 -23.09 0.24
C ASN A 321 -11.82 -22.72 -1.14
N LEU A 322 -10.60 -22.17 -1.16
CA LEU A 322 -9.92 -21.68 -2.36
C LEU A 322 -9.65 -22.78 -3.40
N ASP A 323 -9.16 -23.94 -2.96
CA ASP A 323 -8.78 -25.04 -3.85
C ASP A 323 -10.01 -25.58 -4.60
N ASN A 324 -11.13 -25.76 -3.89
CA ASN A 324 -12.39 -26.22 -4.48
C ASN A 324 -12.94 -25.23 -5.50
N ALA A 325 -12.84 -23.92 -5.22
CA ALA A 325 -13.28 -22.88 -6.13
C ALA A 325 -12.42 -22.85 -7.41
N ILE A 326 -11.11 -23.02 -7.29
CA ILE A 326 -10.18 -23.08 -8.42
C ILE A 326 -10.43 -24.33 -9.28
N GLU A 327 -10.66 -25.49 -8.66
CA GLU A 327 -10.98 -26.72 -9.40
C GLU A 327 -12.28 -26.59 -10.19
N LYS A 328 -13.34 -26.06 -9.57
CA LYS A 328 -14.62 -25.80 -10.25
C LYS A 328 -14.48 -24.78 -11.38
N ALA A 329 -13.64 -23.74 -11.21
CA ALA A 329 -13.36 -22.75 -12.25
C ALA A 329 -12.62 -23.36 -13.45
N ASN A 330 -11.70 -24.31 -13.23
CA ASN A 330 -11.03 -25.05 -14.31
C ASN A 330 -12.01 -25.92 -15.12
N LEU A 331 -13.03 -26.46 -14.45
CA LEU A 331 -14.04 -27.32 -15.06
C LEU A 331 -15.16 -26.53 -15.76
N LEU A 332 -15.23 -25.21 -15.58
CA LEU A 332 -16.32 -24.38 -16.11
C LEU A 332 -16.41 -24.41 -17.65
N TYR A 333 -15.26 -24.45 -18.33
CA TYR A 333 -15.18 -24.53 -19.78
C TYR A 333 -15.06 -25.97 -20.30
N ALA A 334 -15.01 -26.96 -19.41
CA ALA A 334 -15.01 -28.35 -19.82
C ALA A 334 -16.39 -28.69 -20.44
N PRO A 335 -16.43 -29.48 -21.53
CA PRO A 335 -17.69 -29.83 -22.17
C PRO A 335 -18.57 -30.62 -21.19
N LYS A 336 -19.66 -30.00 -20.73
CA LYS A 336 -20.69 -30.69 -19.95
C LYS A 336 -21.23 -31.85 -20.79
N ARG A 337 -21.04 -33.08 -20.31
CA ARG A 337 -21.60 -34.28 -20.97
C ARG A 337 -23.10 -34.07 -21.11
N LYS A 338 -23.62 -34.11 -22.33
CA LYS A 338 -25.07 -34.05 -22.58
C LYS A 338 -25.72 -35.18 -21.80
N ARG A 339 -26.52 -34.85 -20.79
CA ARG A 339 -27.35 -35.83 -20.09
C ARG A 339 -28.42 -36.24 -21.09
N ILE A 340 -28.28 -37.43 -21.67
CA ILE A 340 -29.31 -38.01 -22.52
C ILE A 340 -30.45 -38.38 -21.58
N THR A 341 -31.39 -37.47 -21.37
CA THR A 341 -32.71 -37.79 -20.82
C THR A 341 -33.47 -38.49 -21.93
N ILE A 342 -33.39 -39.82 -21.89
CA ILE A 342 -34.26 -40.67 -22.69
C ILE A 342 -35.67 -40.49 -22.14
N ASP A 343 -36.54 -39.86 -22.92
CA ASP A 343 -37.95 -39.70 -22.58
C ASP A 343 -38.66 -41.07 -22.68
N PRO A 344 -39.10 -41.66 -21.56
CA PRO A 344 -39.76 -42.97 -21.57
C PRO A 344 -41.14 -42.91 -22.25
N GLU A 345 -41.77 -41.74 -22.35
CA GLU A 345 -43.03 -41.58 -23.08
C GLU A 345 -42.79 -41.54 -24.59
N ALA A 346 -41.70 -40.93 -25.06
CA ALA A 346 -41.30 -40.99 -26.45
C ALA A 346 -40.98 -42.44 -26.89
N ILE A 347 -40.36 -43.25 -26.03
CA ILE A 347 -40.13 -44.69 -26.30
C ILE A 347 -41.45 -45.47 -26.37
N LYS A 348 -42.38 -45.23 -25.44
CA LYS A 348 -43.70 -45.88 -25.45
C LYS A 348 -44.53 -45.49 -26.67
N ASN A 349 -44.47 -44.21 -27.06
CA ASN A 349 -45.16 -43.72 -28.25
C ASN A 349 -44.55 -44.31 -29.52
N ILE A 350 -43.23 -44.47 -29.62
CA ILE A 350 -42.58 -45.16 -30.75
C ILE A 350 -42.94 -46.65 -30.79
N GLN A 351 -43.01 -47.34 -29.64
CA GLN A 351 -43.45 -48.74 -29.57
C GLN A 351 -44.94 -48.93 -29.93
N ALA A 352 -45.79 -47.95 -29.59
CA ALA A 352 -47.19 -47.92 -29.99
C ALA A 352 -47.33 -47.62 -31.49
N LEU A 353 -46.55 -46.66 -32.00
CA LEU A 353 -46.45 -46.33 -33.42
C LEU A 353 -45.91 -47.52 -34.23
N ASP A 354 -44.96 -48.32 -33.78
CA ASP A 354 -44.49 -49.49 -34.54
C ASP A 354 -45.58 -50.57 -34.74
N SER A 355 -46.57 -50.64 -33.82
CA SER A 355 -47.72 -51.54 -33.96
C SER A 355 -48.81 -50.99 -34.89
N GLU A 356 -48.92 -49.66 -35.03
CA GLU A 356 -49.94 -48.98 -35.85
C GLU A 356 -49.40 -48.64 -37.25
N THR A 357 -48.12 -48.30 -37.35
CA THR A 357 -47.40 -47.88 -38.57
C THR A 357 -47.17 -49.05 -39.52
N ALA A 358 -47.09 -50.29 -39.03
CA ALA A 358 -47.08 -51.48 -39.89
C ALA A 358 -48.39 -51.69 -40.67
N GLY A 359 -49.53 -51.21 -40.12
CA GLY A 359 -50.83 -51.22 -40.82
C GLY A 359 -51.00 -50.03 -41.76
N ILE A 360 -50.49 -48.87 -41.37
CA ILE A 360 -50.65 -47.61 -42.10
C ILE A 360 -49.67 -47.51 -43.28
N LEU A 361 -48.45 -48.09 -43.19
CA LEU A 361 -47.49 -48.17 -44.32
C LEU A 361 -48.00 -49.02 -45.49
N GLY A 362 -48.95 -49.93 -45.26
CA GLY A 362 -49.64 -50.67 -46.33
C GLY A 362 -50.72 -49.85 -47.04
N GLN A 363 -51.22 -48.79 -46.41
CA GLN A 363 -52.29 -47.94 -46.94
C GLN A 363 -51.80 -46.59 -47.50
N ILE A 364 -50.63 -46.09 -47.07
CA ILE A 364 -50.06 -44.81 -47.53
C ILE A 364 -49.19 -44.93 -48.81
N LEU A 365 -48.90 -46.14 -49.29
CA LEU A 365 -48.16 -46.36 -50.54
C LEU A 365 -49.01 -46.14 -51.82
N ASN A 366 -50.25 -45.66 -51.71
CA ASN A 366 -51.20 -45.60 -52.83
C ASN A 366 -51.94 -44.27 -53.07
N GLU A 367 -51.69 -43.18 -52.35
CA GLU A 367 -52.32 -41.88 -52.68
C GLU A 367 -51.36 -40.70 -52.44
N GLU A 368 -51.21 -39.90 -53.49
CA GLU A 368 -50.25 -38.80 -53.73
C GLU A 368 -50.65 -37.44 -53.13
N GLU A 369 -49.62 -36.58 -52.96
CA GLU A 369 -49.60 -35.09 -52.93
C GLU A 369 -50.40 -34.36 -51.83
N SER A 370 -49.94 -33.29 -51.15
CA SER A 370 -49.21 -32.06 -51.56
C SER A 370 -48.96 -31.16 -50.31
N GLU A 371 -47.90 -30.34 -50.37
CA GLU A 371 -47.69 -28.94 -49.84
C GLU A 371 -48.11 -28.58 -48.37
N ASP A 372 -47.47 -27.72 -47.54
CA ASP A 372 -46.52 -26.62 -47.72
C ASP A 372 -46.06 -26.07 -46.34
N SER A 373 -44.85 -25.47 -46.26
CA SER A 373 -44.39 -24.36 -45.36
C SER A 373 -44.46 -24.53 -43.80
N VAL A 374 -43.68 -23.91 -42.89
CA VAL A 374 -43.30 -22.48 -42.71
C VAL A 374 -42.10 -22.34 -41.72
N ASN A 375 -41.19 -21.42 -42.06
CA ASN A 375 -40.24 -20.55 -41.33
C ASN A 375 -39.87 -20.74 -39.84
N ALA A 376 -38.56 -20.60 -39.60
CA ALA A 376 -37.94 -20.35 -38.30
C ALA A 376 -37.87 -18.83 -38.01
N GLU A 377 -38.32 -18.42 -36.83
CA GLU A 377 -38.08 -17.08 -36.27
C GLU A 377 -36.96 -17.15 -35.22
N GLU A 378 -35.88 -16.42 -35.48
CA GLU A 378 -34.86 -16.07 -34.49
C GLU A 378 -35.40 -14.97 -33.56
N VAL A 379 -35.52 -15.28 -32.26
CA VAL A 379 -35.82 -14.27 -31.24
C VAL A 379 -34.51 -13.79 -30.62
N SER A 380 -34.10 -12.60 -31.05
CA SER A 380 -33.06 -11.77 -30.46
C SER A 380 -33.53 -11.25 -29.08
N ASN A 381 -33.05 -11.85 -27.99
CA ASN A 381 -33.25 -11.32 -26.63
C ASN A 381 -32.02 -10.53 -26.18
N GLN A 382 -32.07 -9.22 -26.45
CA GLN A 382 -31.24 -8.20 -25.81
C GLN A 382 -31.73 -7.98 -24.38
N GLN A 383 -31.18 -8.71 -23.41
CA GLN A 383 -31.31 -8.36 -21.99
C GLN A 383 -29.99 -8.55 -21.25
N GLU A 384 -29.72 -7.54 -20.43
CA GLU A 384 -28.47 -7.08 -19.84
C GLU A 384 -27.61 -8.16 -19.17
N VAL A 385 -26.31 -8.00 -19.30
CA VAL A 385 -25.27 -8.86 -18.72
C VAL A 385 -24.58 -8.06 -17.63
N THR A 386 -24.83 -8.43 -16.38
CA THR A 386 -24.13 -7.91 -15.20
C THR A 386 -23.97 -9.07 -14.22
N ILE A 387 -22.73 -9.38 -13.83
CA ILE A 387 -22.49 -10.29 -12.71
C ILE A 387 -23.09 -9.68 -11.45
N THR A 388 -24.03 -10.38 -10.83
CA THR A 388 -24.63 -10.01 -9.56
C THR A 388 -24.08 -10.97 -8.51
N ILE A 389 -22.95 -10.62 -7.90
CA ILE A 389 -22.48 -11.35 -6.72
C ILE A 389 -23.49 -11.03 -5.61
N PRO A 390 -24.13 -12.02 -4.96
CA PRO A 390 -25.01 -11.74 -3.85
C PRO A 390 -24.20 -10.96 -2.81
N GLN A 391 -24.67 -9.75 -2.51
CA GLN A 391 -24.24 -9.06 -1.31
C GLN A 391 -24.39 -10.06 -0.17
N ILE A 392 -23.39 -10.13 0.70
CA ILE A 392 -23.64 -10.62 2.05
C ILE A 392 -24.62 -9.58 2.62
N GLN A 393 -25.90 -9.77 2.34
CA GLN A 393 -26.93 -9.27 3.20
C GLN A 393 -26.65 -10.00 4.50
N GLU A 394 -25.91 -9.35 5.39
CA GLU A 394 -26.31 -9.47 6.78
C GLU A 394 -27.80 -9.20 6.76
N SER A 395 -28.56 -10.27 6.92
CA SER A 395 -30.00 -10.23 7.15
C SER A 395 -30.20 -9.58 8.51
N HIS A 396 -29.90 -8.29 8.60
CA HIS A 396 -30.59 -7.38 9.46
C HIS A 396 -31.89 -7.11 8.73
N SER A 397 -32.95 -7.76 9.17
CA SER A 397 -34.30 -7.24 8.96
C SER A 397 -34.26 -5.74 9.32
N SER A 398 -34.16 -4.87 8.31
CA SER A 398 -34.11 -3.44 8.54
C SER A 398 -35.46 -3.05 9.11
N LYS A 399 -35.44 -2.56 10.35
CA LYS A 399 -36.63 -2.04 11.03
C LYS A 399 -37.26 -0.86 10.27
N TYR A 400 -36.46 -0.21 9.42
CA TYR A 400 -36.79 1.02 8.70
C TYR A 400 -36.91 0.77 7.19
N LEU A 401 -37.74 1.57 6.51
CA LEU A 401 -37.93 1.51 5.06
C LEU A 401 -36.60 1.64 4.31
N ASP A 402 -36.36 0.75 3.33
CA ASP A 402 -35.13 0.77 2.53
C ASP A 402 -35.02 2.02 1.63
N GLU A 403 -36.16 2.68 1.35
CA GLU A 403 -36.24 3.94 0.60
C GLU A 403 -35.57 5.13 1.32
N LEU A 404 -35.41 5.06 2.64
CA LEU A 404 -34.87 6.16 3.46
C LEU A 404 -33.34 6.29 3.37
N ASN A 405 -32.62 5.35 2.73
CA ASN A 405 -31.16 5.37 2.55
C ASN A 405 -30.35 5.73 3.81
N LEU A 406 -30.86 5.40 5.00
CA LEU A 406 -30.22 5.76 6.27
C LEU A 406 -28.91 5.00 6.48
N SER A 407 -27.85 5.74 6.82
CA SER A 407 -26.56 5.18 7.23
C SER A 407 -26.67 4.38 8.53
N ALA A 408 -25.72 3.45 8.75
CA ALA A 408 -25.68 2.63 9.96
C ALA A 408 -25.66 3.46 11.26
N ILE A 409 -24.99 4.61 11.24
CA ILE A 409 -24.88 5.52 12.40
C ILE A 409 -26.21 6.24 12.66
N GLN A 410 -26.93 6.64 11.61
CA GLN A 410 -28.25 7.25 11.75
C GLN A 410 -29.28 6.26 12.30
N LYS A 411 -29.19 4.98 11.93
CA LYS A 411 -30.03 3.91 12.51
C LYS A 411 -29.74 3.70 14.00
N GLU A 412 -28.47 3.70 14.42
CA GLU A 412 -28.09 3.63 15.84
C GLU A 412 -28.63 4.83 16.65
N ILE A 413 -28.64 6.02 16.05
CA ILE A 413 -29.18 7.23 16.67
C ILE A 413 -30.69 7.11 16.84
N LEU A 414 -31.43 6.69 15.82
CA LEU A 414 -32.87 6.48 15.90
C LEU A 414 -33.25 5.42 16.95
N ASP A 415 -32.46 4.34 17.05
CA ASP A 415 -32.62 3.33 18.11
C ASP A 415 -32.34 3.90 19.52
N LEU A 416 -31.43 4.89 19.64
CA LEU A 416 -31.17 5.60 20.89
C LEU A 416 -32.38 6.45 21.30
N PHE A 417 -32.98 7.16 20.34
CA PHE A 417 -34.22 7.91 20.57
C PHE A 417 -35.36 6.98 21.03
N GLU A 418 -35.51 5.80 20.44
CA GLU A 418 -36.53 4.84 20.88
C GLU A 418 -36.29 4.34 22.32
N LYS A 419 -35.04 4.07 22.70
CA LYS A 419 -34.69 3.63 24.07
C LYS A 419 -34.94 4.72 25.11
N GLN A 420 -34.82 5.98 24.73
CA GLN A 420 -35.02 7.14 25.61
C GLN A 420 -36.44 7.74 25.48
N SER A 421 -37.41 6.99 24.97
CA SER A 421 -38.81 7.43 24.81
C SER A 421 -38.96 8.69 23.94
N PHE A 422 -38.17 8.79 22.88
CA PHE A 422 -38.17 9.84 21.86
C PHE A 422 -37.84 11.25 22.37
N ASN A 423 -37.19 11.35 23.53
CA ASN A 423 -36.76 12.59 24.12
C ASN A 423 -35.34 12.43 24.70
N ILE A 424 -34.37 13.19 24.19
CA ILE A 424 -32.96 13.13 24.60
C ILE A 424 -32.48 14.52 25.00
N LEU A 425 -31.79 14.62 26.14
CA LEU A 425 -31.15 15.86 26.57
C LEU A 425 -29.97 16.19 25.61
N GLN A 426 -29.86 17.43 25.14
CA GLN A 426 -28.82 17.79 24.15
C GLN A 426 -27.40 17.45 24.63
N ALA A 427 -27.11 17.61 25.93
CA ALA A 427 -25.81 17.27 26.51
C ALA A 427 -25.48 15.77 26.44
N ASP A 428 -26.48 14.91 26.66
CA ASP A 428 -26.33 13.45 26.61
C ASP A 428 -26.14 12.98 25.16
N PHE A 429 -26.84 13.63 24.23
CA PHE A 429 -26.67 13.38 22.79
C PHE A 429 -25.29 13.85 22.30
N GLU A 430 -24.81 15.00 22.77
CA GLU A 430 -23.48 15.51 22.42
C GLU A 430 -22.36 14.57 22.89
N GLU A 431 -22.49 13.99 24.09
CA GLU A 431 -21.54 13.00 24.61
C GLU A 431 -21.53 11.73 23.73
N PHE A 432 -22.71 11.21 23.38
CA PHE A 432 -22.85 10.04 22.50
C PHE A 432 -22.23 10.29 21.12
N ILE A 433 -22.53 11.43 20.49
CA ILE A 433 -22.04 11.79 19.16
C ILE A 433 -20.52 12.06 19.14
N LYS A 434 -19.96 12.63 20.21
CA LYS A 434 -18.50 12.79 20.38
C LYS A 434 -17.77 11.46 20.43
N THR A 435 -18.33 10.42 21.06
CA THR A 435 -17.70 9.08 21.05
C THR A 435 -17.62 8.46 19.65
N LYS A 436 -18.49 8.90 18.74
CA LYS A 436 -18.54 8.47 17.33
C LYS A 436 -17.78 9.41 16.39
N GLY A 437 -17.20 10.50 16.89
CA GLY A 437 -16.40 11.46 16.11
C GLY A 437 -17.20 12.33 15.14
N LEU A 438 -18.51 12.51 15.38
CA LEU A 438 -19.41 13.30 14.53
C LEU A 438 -19.80 14.62 15.20
N PHE A 439 -20.40 15.54 14.44
CA PHE A 439 -20.92 16.81 14.95
C PHE A 439 -22.44 16.74 15.12
N MET A 440 -22.94 17.20 16.27
CA MET A 440 -24.34 17.11 16.67
C MET A 440 -25.31 17.69 15.63
N GLY A 441 -25.16 18.97 15.28
CA GLY A 441 -26.05 19.65 14.32
C GLY A 441 -26.05 19.01 12.94
N SER A 442 -24.87 18.74 12.37
CA SER A 442 -24.75 18.10 11.04
C SER A 442 -25.37 16.70 10.99
N THR A 443 -25.39 15.98 12.11
CA THR A 443 -25.96 14.63 12.16
C THR A 443 -27.48 14.69 12.20
N ILE A 444 -28.05 15.63 12.95
CA ILE A 444 -29.50 15.87 13.00
C ILE A 444 -30.01 16.39 11.66
N ASP A 445 -29.31 17.36 11.06
CA ASP A 445 -29.65 17.88 9.73
C ASP A 445 -29.63 16.76 8.68
N SER A 446 -28.64 15.87 8.73
CA SER A 446 -28.54 14.75 7.79
C SER A 446 -29.66 13.72 7.98
N ILE A 447 -30.11 13.46 9.22
CA ILE A 447 -31.27 12.60 9.50
C ILE A 447 -32.54 13.27 8.97
N ASN A 448 -32.72 14.56 9.24
CA ASN A 448 -33.89 15.31 8.80
C ASN A 448 -33.96 15.40 7.28
N GLU A 449 -32.85 15.68 6.57
CA GLU A 449 -32.79 15.65 5.10
C GLU A 449 -33.16 14.27 4.54
N SER A 450 -32.65 13.19 5.13
CA SER A 450 -32.93 11.83 4.66
C SER A 450 -34.39 11.42 4.86
N CYS A 451 -35.06 11.99 5.87
CA CYS A 451 -36.46 11.68 6.17
C CYS A 451 -37.45 12.71 5.58
N TYR A 452 -36.97 13.87 5.11
CA TYR A 452 -37.82 14.97 4.64
C TYR A 452 -38.67 14.57 3.43
N GLU A 453 -38.08 13.87 2.45
CA GLU A 453 -38.82 13.43 1.25
C GLU A 453 -39.97 12.44 1.57
N THR A 454 -39.86 11.70 2.67
CA THR A 454 -40.85 10.69 3.07
C THR A 454 -41.91 11.23 4.04
N LEU A 455 -41.51 12.14 4.93
CA LEU A 455 -42.38 12.69 5.97
C LEU A 455 -43.04 14.02 5.55
N ASP A 456 -42.48 14.69 4.54
CA ASP A 456 -42.81 16.05 4.11
C ASP A 456 -42.65 17.08 5.26
N ASP A 457 -41.85 16.71 6.27
CA ASP A 457 -41.63 17.44 7.52
C ASP A 457 -40.33 16.98 8.21
N ILE A 458 -39.88 17.73 9.22
CA ILE A 458 -38.67 17.45 10.01
C ILE A 458 -38.95 16.33 11.03
N LEU A 459 -38.03 15.37 11.18
CA LEU A 459 -38.21 14.23 12.09
C LEU A 459 -37.80 14.55 13.53
N VAL A 460 -36.66 15.22 13.68
CA VAL A 460 -36.07 15.59 14.97
C VAL A 460 -36.23 17.10 15.15
N GLU A 461 -37.04 17.49 16.13
CA GLU A 461 -37.25 18.88 16.53
C GLU A 461 -36.35 19.22 17.73
N GLU A 462 -35.83 20.44 17.74
CA GLU A 462 -35.07 21.00 18.85
C GLU A 462 -36.02 21.86 19.70
N GLU A 463 -36.31 21.41 20.93
CA GLU A 463 -37.18 22.14 21.87
C GLU A 463 -36.41 22.37 23.19
N ASP A 464 -36.08 23.63 23.45
CA ASP A 464 -35.26 24.10 24.59
C ASP A 464 -33.92 23.33 24.73
N GLU A 465 -33.77 22.50 25.77
CA GLU A 465 -32.57 21.71 26.06
C GLU A 465 -32.68 20.25 25.61
N TYR A 466 -33.69 19.92 24.79
CA TYR A 466 -34.01 18.57 24.36
C TYR A 466 -34.13 18.43 22.83
N PHE A 467 -33.79 17.23 22.33
CA PHE A 467 -34.19 16.77 21.01
C PHE A 467 -35.38 15.84 21.14
N ILE A 468 -36.45 16.12 20.40
CA ILE A 468 -37.71 15.39 20.46
C ILE A 468 -38.03 14.84 19.07
N ILE A 469 -38.39 13.56 19.01
CA ILE A 469 -38.91 12.95 17.78
C ILE A 469 -40.41 12.78 17.89
N ASN A 470 -41.14 13.26 16.89
CA ASN A 470 -42.57 13.03 16.81
C ASN A 470 -42.84 11.53 16.53
N THR A 471 -43.45 10.86 17.51
CA THR A 471 -43.74 9.42 17.45
C THR A 471 -44.63 9.01 16.27
N ASN A 472 -45.47 9.92 15.74
CA ASN A 472 -46.29 9.65 14.55
C ASN A 472 -45.45 9.62 13.26
N TYR A 473 -44.42 10.46 13.19
CA TYR A 473 -43.48 10.46 12.07
C TYR A 473 -42.52 9.27 12.15
N TYR A 474 -42.02 8.96 13.35
CA TYR A 474 -41.18 7.78 13.56
C TYR A 474 -41.87 6.47 13.12
N LYS A 475 -43.17 6.31 13.41
CA LYS A 475 -43.94 5.12 13.00
C LYS A 475 -44.07 4.95 11.48
N LYS A 476 -44.07 6.06 10.72
CA LYS A 476 -44.11 6.01 9.24
C LYS A 476 -42.79 5.54 8.63
N LEU A 477 -41.69 5.60 9.39
CA LEU A 477 -40.37 5.19 8.93
C LEU A 477 -40.11 3.69 9.11
N LEU A 478 -40.98 2.99 9.85
CA LEU A 478 -40.82 1.58 10.18
C LEU A 478 -41.47 0.68 9.11
N ASN A 479 -40.81 -0.43 8.79
CA ASN A 479 -41.41 -1.56 8.06
C ASN A 479 -42.45 -2.24 8.98
N ASN A 480 -43.66 -1.71 9.03
CA ASN A 480 -44.81 -2.42 9.61
C ASN A 480 -45.69 -2.92 8.45
N ASP A 481 -45.95 -4.23 8.43
CA ASP A 481 -47.04 -4.86 7.65
C ASP A 481 -48.41 -4.21 7.93
#